data_AF-A0A7G6WU30-F1
#
_entry.id   AF-A0A7G6WU30-F1
#
_cell.length_a   1.000
_cell.length_b   1.000
_cell.length_c   1.000
_cell.angle_alpha   90.00
_cell.angle_beta   90.00
_cell.angle_gamma   90.00
#
_symmetry.space_group_name_H-M   'P 1'
#
loop_
_entity.id
_entity.type
_entity.pdbx_description
1 polymer ?
#
loop_
_entity_poly.entity_id
_entity_poly.type
_entity_poly.pdbx_seq_one_letter_code
_entity_poly.pdbx_strand_id
1 'polypeptide(L)'
;MPGEPTFSSAERLTLGALRYAVNDEAAGYVAMMRLFTGGISGFLSDQSAAEVAERLAERGVELDPDTVDARLSYLVEHGNLARSPRETEARSVKEYLSNRARYQLTQRGELVHRQVEELLGHTDAAREVSSEMLGGVLAGLNALDGLTGPALSEIDSDELARQIVTLFAQFETLVASTRQFYTYLSQVLSRYDLGREEFEAFKGALLDYLQRFVDEISRHMPQIADRLRAVETHVPELCARANAGQRLIGVDGIQAKRAMGLEPEDWASLHAWFVGSSGRGSDADHVRALATDAMRSLLVNLRRLAGRADREQSRYGDLLNLARWFDESDDRGVDESIRRAPSHHRCRQGPDGSDYGIPASLPRRTGREAARRRTRLG
;
A
#
# COMPACT_ATOMS: atom_id res chain seq x y z
N MET A 1 -18.99 21.47 -28.21
CA MET A 1 -18.86 21.40 -26.74
C MET A 1 -18.93 19.94 -26.37
N PRO A 2 -17.81 19.29 -25.97
CA PRO A 2 -17.90 17.95 -25.38
C PRO A 2 -18.74 18.07 -24.10
N GLY A 3 -19.77 17.23 -23.96
CA GLY A 3 -20.67 17.27 -22.80
C GLY A 3 -19.92 16.96 -21.51
N GLU A 4 -20.30 17.61 -20.42
CA GLU A 4 -19.76 17.31 -19.09
C GLU A 4 -19.97 15.82 -18.77
N PRO A 5 -18.96 15.12 -18.24
CA PRO A 5 -19.11 13.73 -17.84
C PRO A 5 -20.19 13.65 -16.75
N THR A 6 -21.25 12.88 -17.00
CA THR A 6 -22.35 12.67 -16.05
C THR A 6 -22.31 11.25 -15.53
N PHE A 7 -22.45 11.09 -14.21
CA PHE A 7 -22.55 9.78 -13.57
C PHE A 7 -23.91 9.14 -13.84
N SER A 8 -23.89 7.84 -14.16
CA SER A 8 -25.07 6.99 -14.19
C SER A 8 -25.79 6.99 -12.84
N SER A 9 -27.06 6.58 -12.83
CA SER A 9 -27.84 6.47 -11.59
C SER A 9 -27.20 5.48 -10.61
N ALA A 10 -26.60 4.38 -11.09
CA ALA A 10 -25.92 3.41 -10.26
C ALA A 10 -24.66 4.00 -9.60
N GLU A 11 -23.84 4.72 -10.36
CA GLU A 11 -22.65 5.40 -9.82
C GLU A 11 -23.04 6.46 -8.77
N ARG A 12 -24.07 7.27 -9.03
CA ARG A 12 -24.56 8.25 -8.05
C ARG A 12 -25.03 7.62 -6.75
N LEU A 13 -25.70 6.46 -6.82
CA LEU A 13 -26.13 5.72 -5.64
C LEU A 13 -24.95 5.12 -4.87
N THR A 14 -23.95 4.57 -5.56
CA THR A 14 -22.72 4.05 -4.93
C THR A 14 -21.93 5.17 -4.25
N LEU A 15 -21.78 6.32 -4.91
CA LEU A 15 -21.13 7.49 -4.31
C LEU A 15 -21.95 8.08 -3.15
N GLY A 16 -23.27 8.02 -3.23
CA GLY A 16 -24.16 8.41 -2.14
C GLY A 16 -23.96 7.59 -0.86
N ALA A 17 -23.66 6.30 -1.00
CA ALA A 17 -23.41 5.41 0.13
C ALA A 17 -22.16 5.79 0.95
N LEU A 18 -21.18 6.49 0.36
CA LEU A 18 -19.98 6.99 1.07
C LEU A 18 -20.28 8.15 2.05
N ARG A 19 -21.44 8.80 1.95
CA ARG A 19 -21.73 10.03 2.70
C ARG A 19 -21.63 9.89 4.21
N TYR A 20 -21.99 8.73 4.77
CA TYR A 20 -21.90 8.53 6.22
C TYR A 20 -20.46 8.59 6.73
N ALA A 21 -19.48 8.19 5.91
CA ALA A 21 -18.07 8.08 6.29
C ALA A 21 -17.35 9.44 6.27
N VAL A 22 -17.96 10.46 5.68
CA VAL A 22 -17.40 11.83 5.54
C VAL A 22 -18.24 12.87 6.31
N ASN A 23 -19.23 12.42 7.09
CA ASN A 23 -20.07 13.28 7.92
C ASN A 23 -19.35 13.60 9.26
N ASP A 24 -19.73 14.70 9.92
CA ASP A 24 -19.23 15.09 11.24
C ASP A 24 -19.47 13.99 12.30
N GLU A 25 -20.54 13.20 12.12
CA GLU A 25 -20.91 12.07 12.99
C GLU A 25 -20.36 10.71 12.51
N ALA A 26 -19.40 10.70 11.58
CA ALA A 26 -18.91 9.48 10.91
C ALA A 26 -18.52 8.36 11.88
N ALA A 27 -17.90 8.68 13.02
CA ALA A 27 -17.50 7.68 14.01
C ALA A 27 -18.68 6.81 14.49
N GLY A 28 -19.86 7.42 14.70
CA GLY A 28 -21.07 6.71 15.11
C GLY A 28 -21.62 5.80 14.01
N TYR A 29 -21.67 6.31 12.77
CA TYR A 29 -22.09 5.51 11.62
C TYR A 29 -21.14 4.34 11.32
N VAL A 30 -19.83 4.55 11.40
CA VAL A 30 -18.81 3.50 11.25
C VAL A 30 -18.99 2.43 12.33
N ALA A 31 -19.19 2.82 13.59
CA ALA A 31 -19.44 1.88 14.68
C ALA A 31 -20.70 1.03 14.43
N MET A 32 -21.78 1.63 13.92
CA MET A 32 -23.00 0.91 13.53
C MET A 32 -22.74 -0.06 12.38
N MET A 33 -22.10 0.40 11.30
CA MET A 33 -21.80 -0.45 10.14
C MET A 33 -20.88 -1.63 10.49
N ARG A 34 -19.96 -1.49 11.46
CA ARG A 34 -19.15 -2.58 12.03
C ARG A 34 -19.99 -3.66 12.73
N LEU A 35 -21.18 -3.33 13.24
CA LEU A 35 -22.09 -4.32 13.83
C LEU A 35 -22.81 -5.15 12.77
N PHE A 36 -23.10 -4.54 11.61
CA PHE A 36 -23.71 -5.23 10.47
C PHE A 36 -22.71 -6.06 9.66
N THR A 37 -21.45 -5.61 9.57
CA THR A 37 -20.39 -6.31 8.83
C THR A 37 -19.56 -7.26 9.70
N GLY A 38 -19.68 -7.16 11.03
CA GLY A 38 -18.94 -7.98 11.98
C GLY A 38 -19.49 -9.41 12.13
N GLY A 39 -18.74 -10.39 11.61
CA GLY A 39 -18.96 -11.82 11.82
C GLY A 39 -20.09 -12.44 10.98
N ILE A 40 -20.14 -13.77 10.94
CA ILE A 40 -21.12 -14.56 10.15
C ILE A 40 -22.57 -14.24 10.55
N SER A 41 -22.79 -13.86 11.82
CA SER A 41 -24.13 -13.48 12.31
C SER A 41 -24.60 -12.13 11.78
N GLY A 42 -23.72 -11.13 11.61
CA GLY A 42 -24.11 -9.79 11.16
C GLY A 42 -24.61 -9.74 9.71
N PHE A 43 -24.09 -10.64 8.87
CA PHE A 43 -24.43 -10.75 7.46
C PHE A 43 -25.86 -11.29 7.19
N LEU A 44 -26.42 -12.09 8.11
CA LEU A 44 -27.69 -12.80 7.90
C LEU A 44 -28.82 -12.38 8.85
N SER A 45 -28.52 -11.59 9.90
CA SER A 45 -29.51 -11.17 10.89
C SER A 45 -30.02 -9.75 10.61
N ASP A 46 -31.33 -9.59 10.53
CA ASP A 46 -31.94 -8.26 10.54
C ASP A 46 -31.97 -7.74 11.98
N GLN A 47 -31.44 -6.53 12.20
CA GLN A 47 -31.27 -5.96 13.54
C GLN A 47 -32.20 -4.77 13.74
N SER A 48 -32.80 -4.65 14.92
CA SER A 48 -33.59 -3.48 15.33
C SER A 48 -32.69 -2.39 15.93
N ALA A 49 -33.17 -1.14 15.96
CA ALA A 49 -32.43 -0.03 16.56
C ALA A 49 -32.04 -0.26 18.03
N ALA A 50 -32.90 -0.95 18.80
CA ALA A 50 -32.62 -1.28 20.20
C ALA A 50 -31.49 -2.30 20.36
N GLU A 51 -31.48 -3.36 19.53
CA GLU A 51 -30.39 -4.37 19.53
C GLU A 51 -29.06 -3.72 19.12
N VAL A 52 -29.08 -2.78 18.16
CA VAL A 52 -27.90 -2.02 17.75
C VAL A 52 -27.41 -1.12 18.89
N ALA A 53 -28.30 -0.39 19.57
CA ALA A 53 -27.94 0.47 20.70
C ALA A 53 -27.29 -0.31 21.85
N GLU A 54 -27.87 -1.46 22.22
CA GLU A 54 -27.33 -2.35 23.26
C GLU A 54 -25.91 -2.83 22.92
N ARG A 55 -25.70 -3.30 21.69
CA ARG A 55 -24.37 -3.77 21.22
C ARG A 55 -23.34 -2.66 21.08
N LEU A 56 -23.77 -1.43 20.81
CA LEU A 56 -22.87 -0.26 20.83
C LEU A 56 -22.44 0.06 22.26
N ALA A 57 -23.38 0.01 23.22
CA ALA A 57 -23.09 0.25 24.63
C ALA A 57 -22.11 -0.80 25.20
N GLU A 58 -22.25 -2.08 24.83
CA GLU A 58 -21.28 -3.14 25.16
C GLU A 58 -19.84 -2.83 24.68
N ARG A 59 -19.71 -2.04 23.61
CA ARG A 59 -18.43 -1.59 23.04
C ARG A 59 -18.00 -0.21 23.55
N GLY A 60 -18.68 0.33 24.55
CA GLY A 60 -18.39 1.65 25.15
C GLY A 60 -18.87 2.84 24.33
N VAL A 61 -19.74 2.63 23.34
CA VAL A 61 -20.36 3.69 22.54
C VAL A 61 -21.80 3.88 22.99
N GLU A 62 -22.00 4.83 23.91
CA GLU A 62 -23.35 5.17 24.40
C GLU A 62 -24.06 6.11 23.42
N LEU A 63 -25.14 5.62 22.81
CA LEU A 63 -26.05 6.40 21.98
C LEU A 63 -27.49 6.11 22.40
N ASP A 64 -28.29 7.17 22.48
CA ASP A 64 -29.72 7.03 22.76
C ASP A 64 -30.43 6.26 21.62
N PRO A 65 -31.40 5.35 21.92
CA PRO A 65 -32.09 4.56 20.90
C PRO A 65 -32.75 5.37 19.78
N ASP A 66 -33.28 6.57 20.05
CA ASP A 66 -33.89 7.41 19.02
C ASP A 66 -32.83 7.97 18.07
N THR A 67 -31.63 8.27 18.60
CA THR A 67 -30.47 8.66 17.77
C THR A 67 -29.99 7.50 16.90
N VAL A 68 -29.98 6.28 17.45
CA VAL A 68 -29.64 5.08 16.69
C VAL A 68 -30.65 4.85 15.56
N ASP A 69 -31.95 4.95 15.83
CA ASP A 69 -32.99 4.79 14.82
C ASP A 69 -32.89 5.83 13.69
N ALA A 70 -32.66 7.10 14.04
CA ALA A 70 -32.45 8.17 13.07
C ALA A 70 -31.23 7.89 12.17
N ARG A 71 -30.11 7.44 12.74
CA ARG A 71 -28.90 7.11 11.98
C ARG A 71 -29.06 5.87 11.12
N LEU A 72 -29.76 4.83 11.60
CA LEU A 72 -30.08 3.65 10.79
C LEU A 72 -31.01 4.02 9.62
N SER A 73 -31.98 4.90 9.85
CA SER A 73 -32.85 5.44 8.81
C SER A 73 -32.07 6.26 7.77
N TYR A 74 -31.09 7.05 8.19
CA TYR A 74 -30.17 7.75 7.29
C TYR A 74 -29.33 6.77 6.44
N LEU A 75 -28.82 5.69 7.04
CA LEU A 75 -28.10 4.64 6.32
C LEU A 75 -28.99 3.92 5.30
N VAL A 76 -30.29 3.77 5.57
CA VAL A 76 -31.27 3.26 4.60
C VAL A 76 -31.47 4.21 3.43
N GLU A 77 -31.67 5.50 3.71
CA GLU A 77 -31.85 6.54 2.67
C GLU A 77 -30.67 6.57 1.68
N HIS A 78 -29.45 6.34 2.19
CA HIS A 78 -28.23 6.33 1.39
C HIS A 78 -27.88 4.95 0.81
N GLY A 79 -28.76 3.96 1.00
CA GLY A 79 -28.63 2.61 0.42
C GLY A 79 -27.55 1.74 1.04
N ASN A 80 -27.05 2.08 2.23
CA ASN A 80 -26.13 1.25 3.00
C ASN A 80 -26.86 0.10 3.71
N LEU A 81 -28.06 0.39 4.24
CA LEU A 81 -28.96 -0.58 4.84
C LEU A 81 -30.28 -0.63 4.06
N ALA A 82 -31.06 -1.68 4.27
CA ALA A 82 -32.43 -1.81 3.80
C ALA A 82 -33.33 -2.16 4.99
N ARG A 83 -34.63 -1.79 4.91
CA ARG A 83 -35.62 -2.29 5.86
C ARG A 83 -35.94 -3.74 5.49
N SER A 84 -35.89 -4.65 6.46
CA SER A 84 -36.16 -6.06 6.24
C SER A 84 -37.64 -6.28 5.90
N PRO A 85 -37.96 -7.06 4.86
CA PRO A 85 -39.34 -7.39 4.51
C PRO A 85 -39.97 -8.48 5.41
N ARG A 86 -39.25 -9.02 6.41
CA ARG A 86 -39.74 -10.08 7.32
C ARG A 86 -40.89 -9.63 8.27
N GLU A 87 -41.59 -8.54 7.95
CA GLU A 87 -42.69 -7.97 8.74
C GLU A 87 -44.05 -8.70 8.60
N THR A 88 -44.13 -9.87 7.95
CA THR A 88 -45.44 -10.47 7.60
C THR A 88 -45.97 -11.55 8.56
N GLU A 89 -45.75 -11.43 9.87
CA GLU A 89 -46.58 -12.13 10.88
C GLU A 89 -46.85 -11.28 12.13
N ALA A 90 -47.26 -10.02 11.97
CA ALA A 90 -47.84 -9.28 13.10
C ALA A 90 -49.23 -9.86 13.43
N ARG A 91 -49.39 -10.48 14.61
CA ARG A 91 -50.65 -11.11 15.04
C ARG A 91 -51.62 -10.12 15.71
N SER A 92 -51.26 -8.84 15.77
CA SER A 92 -52.09 -7.78 16.34
C SER A 92 -51.78 -6.38 15.78
N VAL A 93 -52.78 -5.50 15.75
CA VAL A 93 -52.65 -4.07 15.41
C VAL A 93 -51.65 -3.35 16.33
N LYS A 94 -51.56 -3.76 17.61
CA LYS A 94 -50.60 -3.22 18.57
C LYS A 94 -49.16 -3.64 18.22
N GLU A 95 -48.99 -4.86 17.73
CA GLU A 95 -47.70 -5.44 17.30
C GLU A 95 -47.24 -4.85 15.95
N TYR A 96 -48.20 -4.57 15.05
CA TYR A 96 -47.97 -3.81 13.82
C TYR A 96 -47.52 -2.36 14.09
N LEU A 97 -48.17 -1.67 15.04
CA LEU A 97 -47.80 -0.31 15.44
C LEU A 97 -46.53 -0.25 16.30
N SER A 98 -46.18 -1.33 16.99
CA SER A 98 -44.92 -1.45 17.75
C SER A 98 -43.80 -2.14 16.98
N ASN A 99 -44.01 -2.46 15.70
CA ASN A 99 -43.05 -3.19 14.89
C ASN A 99 -41.83 -2.29 14.67
N ARG A 100 -40.83 -2.44 15.55
CA ARG A 100 -39.56 -1.73 15.42
C ARG A 100 -38.94 -2.18 14.12
N ALA A 101 -38.74 -1.24 13.21
CA ALA A 101 -38.15 -1.52 11.92
C ALA A 101 -36.86 -2.32 12.11
N ARG A 102 -36.76 -3.41 11.35
CA ARG A 102 -35.53 -4.19 11.29
C ARG A 102 -34.73 -3.76 10.07
N TYR A 103 -33.42 -3.68 10.26
CA TYR A 103 -32.48 -3.21 9.28
C TYR A 103 -31.59 -4.36 8.84
N GLN A 104 -31.28 -4.41 7.55
CA GLN A 104 -30.43 -5.42 6.94
C GLN A 104 -29.33 -4.73 6.13
N LEU A 105 -28.12 -5.30 6.14
CA LEU A 105 -27.02 -4.82 5.32
C LEU A 105 -27.34 -5.03 3.83
N THR A 106 -27.13 -4.00 3.00
CA THR A 106 -27.19 -4.17 1.54
C THR A 106 -25.82 -4.56 1.00
N GLN A 107 -25.79 -5.22 -0.17
CA GLN A 107 -24.53 -5.53 -0.87
C GLN A 107 -23.70 -4.26 -1.13
N ARG A 108 -24.36 -3.14 -1.45
CA ARG A 108 -23.69 -1.84 -1.65
C ARG A 108 -23.07 -1.34 -0.35
N GLY A 109 -23.82 -1.36 0.75
CA GLY A 109 -23.34 -0.93 2.06
C GLY A 109 -22.17 -1.77 2.55
N GLU A 110 -22.20 -3.09 2.28
CA GLU A 110 -21.09 -3.99 2.58
C GLU A 110 -19.83 -3.61 1.81
N LEU A 111 -19.94 -3.45 0.48
CA LEU A 111 -18.80 -3.08 -0.38
C LEU A 111 -18.19 -1.74 0.04
N VAL A 112 -19.04 -0.73 0.27
CA VAL A 112 -18.60 0.60 0.70
C VAL A 112 -17.94 0.55 2.07
N HIS A 113 -18.54 -0.13 3.05
CA HIS A 113 -17.98 -0.20 4.39
C HIS A 113 -16.65 -0.97 4.42
N ARG A 114 -16.51 -2.04 3.64
CA ARG A 114 -15.24 -2.76 3.51
C ARG A 114 -14.11 -1.85 3.05
N GLN A 115 -14.38 -0.99 2.07
CA GLN A 115 -13.42 0.00 1.57
C GLN A 115 -13.12 1.09 2.62
N VAL A 116 -14.13 1.55 3.36
CA VAL A 116 -13.93 2.49 4.48
C VAL A 116 -13.04 1.89 5.57
N GLU A 117 -13.29 0.64 5.99
CA GLU A 117 -12.44 -0.05 6.96
C GLU A 117 -11.03 -0.29 6.44
N GLU A 118 -10.86 -0.63 5.17
CA GLU A 118 -9.55 -0.77 4.54
C GLU A 118 -8.75 0.53 4.60
N LEU A 119 -9.40 1.67 4.34
CA LEU A 119 -8.78 3.00 4.45
C LEU A 119 -8.47 3.40 5.89
N LEU A 120 -9.39 3.16 6.83
CA LEU A 120 -9.20 3.47 8.25
C LEU A 120 -8.15 2.58 8.91
N GLY A 121 -8.06 1.32 8.49
CA GLY A 121 -7.07 0.36 8.93
C GLY A 121 -5.73 0.48 8.20
N HIS A 122 -5.63 1.37 7.20
CA HIS A 122 -4.39 1.59 6.47
C HIS A 122 -3.35 2.22 7.39
N THR A 123 -2.48 1.38 7.93
CA THR A 123 -1.25 1.82 8.59
C THR A 123 -0.17 1.92 7.51
N ASP A 124 0.65 2.98 7.52
CA ASP A 124 1.86 3.16 6.68
C ASP A 124 2.93 2.08 6.92
N ALA A 125 2.58 0.91 7.46
CA ALA A 125 3.48 -0.18 7.75
C ALA A 125 3.92 -0.89 6.46
N ALA A 126 5.19 -1.27 6.42
CA ALA A 126 5.74 -2.09 5.34
C ALA A 126 4.95 -3.41 5.24
N ARG A 127 4.37 -3.69 4.07
CA ARG A 127 3.88 -5.04 3.73
C ARG A 127 4.92 -5.73 2.87
N GLU A 128 5.19 -6.99 3.19
CA GLU A 128 6.02 -7.84 2.34
C GLU A 128 5.29 -8.09 1.01
N VAL A 129 6.04 -8.04 -0.09
CA VAL A 129 5.61 -8.57 -1.39
C VAL A 129 5.43 -10.08 -1.26
N SER A 130 4.29 -10.57 -1.75
CA SER A 130 3.94 -11.99 -1.75
C SER A 130 4.69 -12.75 -2.84
N SER A 131 6.02 -12.79 -2.78
CA SER A 131 6.85 -13.46 -3.78
C SER A 131 6.61 -14.98 -3.82
N GLU A 132 6.10 -15.57 -2.74
CA GLU A 132 5.61 -16.95 -2.69
C GLU A 132 4.50 -17.24 -3.72
N MET A 133 3.76 -16.21 -4.16
CA MET A 133 2.73 -16.33 -5.19
C MET A 133 3.33 -16.63 -6.56
N LEU A 134 4.59 -16.27 -6.85
CA LEU A 134 5.25 -16.58 -8.13
C LEU A 134 5.34 -18.09 -8.36
N GLY A 135 5.64 -18.86 -7.31
CA GLY A 135 5.65 -20.31 -7.37
C GLY A 135 4.27 -20.90 -7.65
N GLY A 136 3.22 -20.33 -7.01
CA GLY A 136 1.83 -20.69 -7.25
C GLY A 136 1.39 -20.42 -8.69
N VAL A 137 1.69 -19.22 -9.21
CA VAL A 137 1.40 -18.83 -10.60
C VAL A 137 2.07 -19.78 -11.59
N LEU A 138 3.36 -20.08 -11.38
CA LEU A 138 4.09 -21.01 -12.23
C LEU A 138 3.49 -22.43 -12.18
N ALA A 139 3.13 -22.91 -10.98
CA ALA A 139 2.49 -24.22 -10.83
C ALA A 139 1.12 -24.27 -11.51
N GLY A 140 0.31 -23.21 -11.40
CA GLY A 140 -0.97 -23.09 -12.08
C GLY A 140 -0.82 -23.11 -13.60
N LEU A 141 0.14 -22.34 -14.15
CA LEU A 141 0.42 -22.36 -15.59
C LEU A 141 0.89 -23.73 -16.07
N ASN A 142 1.76 -24.42 -15.32
CA ASN A 142 2.20 -25.78 -15.67
C ASN A 142 1.03 -26.78 -15.68
N ALA A 143 0.08 -26.65 -14.74
CA ALA A 143 -1.11 -27.49 -14.72
C ALA A 143 -1.97 -27.27 -15.97
N LEU A 144 -2.15 -26.02 -16.39
CA LEU A 144 -2.94 -25.67 -17.58
C LEU A 144 -2.25 -26.05 -18.89
N ASP A 145 -0.91 -25.94 -18.97
CA ASP A 145 -0.11 -26.35 -20.14
C ASP A 145 -0.30 -27.85 -20.47
N GLY A 146 -0.50 -28.67 -19.43
CA GLY A 146 -0.78 -30.10 -19.58
C GLY A 146 -2.20 -30.45 -20.07
N LEU A 147 -3.13 -29.50 -20.08
CA LEU A 147 -4.54 -29.73 -20.40
C LEU A 147 -4.84 -29.42 -21.87
N THR A 148 -4.37 -30.29 -22.75
CA THR A 148 -4.63 -30.22 -24.20
C THR A 148 -5.27 -31.50 -24.73
N GLY A 149 -6.06 -31.37 -25.80
CA GLY A 149 -6.68 -32.51 -26.48
C GLY A 149 -7.56 -33.37 -25.55
N PRO A 150 -7.32 -34.70 -25.44
CA PRO A 150 -8.14 -35.58 -24.60
C PRO A 150 -8.20 -35.15 -23.13
N ALA A 151 -7.08 -34.68 -22.56
CA ALA A 151 -7.01 -34.25 -21.16
C ALA A 151 -7.96 -33.07 -20.88
N LEU A 152 -8.09 -32.14 -21.84
CA LEU A 152 -9.02 -31.01 -21.74
C LEU A 152 -10.49 -31.46 -21.83
N SER A 153 -10.78 -32.50 -22.60
CA SER A 153 -12.13 -33.04 -22.71
C SER A 153 -12.56 -33.82 -21.47
N GLU A 154 -11.62 -34.49 -20.80
CA GLU A 154 -11.88 -35.35 -19.64
C GLU A 154 -11.96 -34.59 -18.31
N ILE A 155 -11.21 -33.49 -18.15
CA ILE A 155 -11.24 -32.68 -16.92
C ILE A 155 -12.63 -32.09 -16.70
N ASP A 156 -13.11 -32.06 -15.46
CA ASP A 156 -14.36 -31.42 -15.06
C ASP A 156 -14.32 -29.89 -15.29
N SER A 157 -15.44 -29.28 -15.74
CA SER A 157 -15.51 -27.82 -15.98
C SER A 157 -15.27 -26.99 -14.73
N ASP A 158 -15.84 -27.40 -13.60
CA ASP A 158 -15.76 -26.66 -12.34
C ASP A 158 -14.36 -26.84 -11.73
N GLU A 159 -13.72 -27.98 -11.96
CA GLU A 159 -12.31 -28.18 -11.62
C GLU A 159 -11.40 -27.23 -12.41
N LEU A 160 -11.54 -27.20 -13.74
CA LEU A 160 -10.75 -26.32 -14.60
C LEU A 160 -11.00 -24.84 -14.26
N ALA A 161 -12.26 -24.45 -14.06
CA ALA A 161 -12.59 -23.08 -13.69
C ALA A 161 -11.93 -22.70 -12.36
N ARG A 162 -11.90 -23.60 -11.37
CA ARG A 162 -11.25 -23.35 -10.07
C ARG A 162 -9.74 -23.17 -10.21
N GLN A 163 -9.09 -23.96 -11.06
CA GLN A 163 -7.65 -23.83 -11.32
C GLN A 163 -7.31 -22.48 -11.95
N ILE A 164 -8.08 -22.06 -12.97
CA ILE A 164 -7.92 -20.76 -13.63
C ILE A 164 -8.17 -19.61 -12.64
N VAL A 165 -9.27 -19.65 -11.90
CA VAL A 165 -9.60 -18.59 -10.91
C VAL A 165 -8.53 -18.50 -9.81
N THR A 166 -7.99 -19.63 -9.38
CA THR A 166 -6.91 -19.66 -8.37
C THR A 166 -5.64 -19.01 -8.91
N LEU A 167 -5.25 -19.32 -10.15
CA LEU A 167 -4.11 -18.69 -10.82
C LEU A 167 -4.27 -17.15 -10.87
N PHE A 168 -5.44 -16.67 -11.28
CA PHE A 168 -5.72 -15.24 -11.36
C PHE A 168 -5.75 -14.57 -9.98
N ALA A 169 -6.32 -15.19 -8.96
CA ALA A 169 -6.32 -14.67 -7.59
C ALA A 169 -4.89 -14.53 -7.02
N GLN A 170 -4.01 -15.50 -7.29
CA GLN A 170 -2.60 -15.44 -6.92
C GLN A 170 -1.88 -14.30 -7.65
N PHE A 171 -2.15 -14.15 -8.95
CA PHE A 171 -1.61 -13.06 -9.75
C PHE A 171 -2.05 -11.68 -9.24
N GLU A 172 -3.34 -11.48 -8.97
CA GLU A 172 -3.85 -10.22 -8.41
C GLU A 172 -3.20 -9.87 -7.07
N THR A 173 -3.04 -10.87 -6.19
CA THR A 173 -2.37 -10.71 -4.89
C THR A 173 -0.90 -10.29 -5.05
N LEU A 174 -0.18 -10.91 -5.99
CA LEU A 174 1.19 -10.54 -6.31
C LEU A 174 1.28 -9.09 -6.80
N VAL A 175 0.42 -8.69 -7.74
CA VAL A 175 0.44 -7.33 -8.30
C VAL A 175 0.08 -6.28 -7.24
N ALA A 176 -0.95 -6.55 -6.42
CA ALA A 176 -1.38 -5.65 -5.36
C ALA A 176 -0.29 -5.45 -4.29
N SER A 177 0.29 -6.55 -3.79
CA SER A 177 1.36 -6.49 -2.78
C SER A 177 2.61 -5.79 -3.31
N THR A 178 2.99 -6.04 -4.57
CA THR A 178 4.11 -5.38 -5.25
C THR A 178 3.91 -3.86 -5.34
N ARG A 179 2.72 -3.42 -5.76
CA ARG A 179 2.38 -1.98 -5.85
C ARG A 179 2.44 -1.31 -4.48
N GLN A 180 1.87 -1.94 -3.46
CA GLN A 180 1.86 -1.41 -2.10
C GLN A 180 3.29 -1.26 -1.54
N PHE A 181 4.12 -2.29 -1.70
CA PHE A 181 5.51 -2.26 -1.27
C PHE A 181 6.29 -1.13 -1.94
N TYR A 182 6.11 -0.92 -3.24
CA TYR A 182 6.81 0.15 -3.97
C TYR A 182 6.37 1.55 -3.52
N THR A 183 5.07 1.75 -3.28
CA THR A 183 4.56 3.01 -2.73
C THR A 183 5.18 3.31 -1.37
N TYR A 184 5.22 2.30 -0.48
CA TYR A 184 5.87 2.42 0.82
C TYR A 184 7.37 2.74 0.70
N LEU A 185 8.10 1.98 -0.14
CA LEU A 185 9.53 2.18 -0.35
C LEU A 185 9.84 3.58 -0.88
N SER A 186 9.04 4.08 -1.82
CA SER A 186 9.17 5.43 -2.37
C SER A 186 8.92 6.51 -1.31
N GLN A 187 7.92 6.32 -0.45
CA GLN A 187 7.63 7.23 0.67
C GLN A 187 8.81 7.27 1.64
N VAL A 188 9.37 6.13 2.03
CA VAL A 188 10.53 6.07 2.93
C VAL A 188 11.77 6.71 2.30
N LEU A 189 12.05 6.43 1.02
CA LEU A 189 13.17 7.03 0.29
C LEU A 189 13.06 8.55 0.15
N SER A 190 11.85 9.09 0.06
CA SER A 190 11.60 10.53 -0.03
C SER A 190 11.77 11.28 1.30
N ARG A 191 11.77 10.58 2.44
CA ARG A 191 12.02 11.16 3.76
C ARG A 191 13.54 11.38 3.92
N TYR A 192 14.00 12.55 3.49
CA TYR A 192 15.41 12.96 3.51
C TYR A 192 16.04 13.10 4.91
N ASP A 193 15.29 12.88 5.99
CA ASP A 193 15.71 13.11 7.38
C ASP A 193 15.36 11.94 8.31
N LEU A 194 15.54 10.70 7.85
CA LEU A 194 15.46 9.53 8.74
C LEU A 194 16.55 9.66 9.82
N GLY A 195 16.13 9.65 11.08
CA GLY A 195 17.02 9.64 12.22
C GLY A 195 17.95 8.41 12.20
N ARG A 196 19.15 8.55 12.77
CA ARG A 196 20.18 7.50 12.82
C ARG A 196 19.65 6.15 13.34
N GLU A 197 18.76 6.18 14.34
CA GLU A 197 18.21 4.99 14.99
C GLU A 197 17.16 4.27 14.14
N GLU A 198 16.26 4.99 13.48
CA GLU A 198 15.24 4.42 12.57
C GLU A 198 15.88 3.78 11.34
N PHE A 199 16.99 4.35 10.87
CA PHE A 199 17.69 3.88 9.68
C PHE A 199 18.61 2.66 9.94
N GLU A 200 19.13 2.50 11.17
CA GLU A 200 19.96 1.34 11.56
C GLU A 200 19.13 0.06 11.73
N ALA A 201 17.91 0.14 12.27
CA ALA A 201 17.01 -1.03 12.35
C ALA A 201 16.48 -1.44 10.95
N PHE A 202 16.36 -0.47 10.04
CA PHE A 202 15.89 -0.67 8.66
C PHE A 202 16.95 -1.29 7.73
N LYS A 203 18.23 -1.21 8.10
CA LYS A 203 19.41 -1.52 7.27
C LYS A 203 19.53 -2.97 6.83
N GLY A 204 19.38 -3.92 7.76
CA GLY A 204 19.68 -5.33 7.50
C GLY A 204 18.50 -6.04 6.85
N ALA A 205 17.37 -6.04 7.57
CA ALA A 205 16.19 -6.80 7.16
C ALA A 205 15.65 -6.35 5.79
N LEU A 206 15.62 -5.04 5.49
CA LEU A 206 15.10 -4.58 4.20
C LEU A 206 16.05 -4.84 3.04
N LEU A 207 17.37 -4.65 3.22
CA LEU A 207 18.32 -4.93 2.14
C LEU A 207 18.36 -6.43 1.82
N ASP A 208 18.39 -7.28 2.84
CA ASP A 208 18.33 -8.73 2.67
C ASP A 208 17.00 -9.15 2.02
N TYR A 209 15.89 -8.53 2.43
CA TYR A 209 14.58 -8.76 1.83
C TYR A 209 14.54 -8.33 0.35
N LEU A 210 14.99 -7.11 0.02
CA LEU A 210 15.03 -6.59 -1.34
C LEU A 210 15.89 -7.47 -2.25
N GLN A 211 17.05 -7.92 -1.75
CA GLN A 211 17.91 -8.83 -2.49
C GLN A 211 17.21 -10.16 -2.76
N ARG A 212 16.59 -10.77 -1.74
CA ARG A 212 15.81 -12.01 -1.89
C ARG A 212 14.67 -11.84 -2.90
N PHE A 213 13.94 -10.73 -2.83
CA PHE A 213 12.83 -10.43 -3.73
C PHE A 213 13.29 -10.29 -5.19
N VAL A 214 14.37 -9.54 -5.44
CA VAL A 214 14.96 -9.40 -6.77
C VAL A 214 15.40 -10.77 -7.30
N ASP A 215 16.04 -11.60 -6.47
CA ASP A 215 16.49 -12.94 -6.84
C ASP A 215 15.30 -13.87 -7.16
N GLU A 216 14.23 -13.82 -6.39
CA GLU A 216 13.01 -14.61 -6.61
C GLU A 216 12.30 -14.22 -7.90
N ILE A 217 12.15 -12.91 -8.17
CA ILE A 217 11.61 -12.41 -9.44
C ILE A 217 12.51 -12.88 -10.58
N SER A 218 13.81 -12.60 -10.53
CA SER A 218 14.75 -12.98 -11.60
C SER A 218 14.74 -14.47 -11.92
N ARG A 219 14.50 -15.33 -10.91
CA ARG A 219 14.39 -16.78 -11.08
C ARG A 219 13.09 -17.22 -11.74
N HIS A 220 11.94 -16.74 -11.26
CA HIS A 220 10.63 -17.24 -11.69
C HIS A 220 10.13 -16.56 -12.97
N MET A 221 10.52 -15.31 -13.20
CA MET A 221 10.01 -14.49 -14.29
C MET A 221 10.16 -15.12 -15.68
N PRO A 222 11.36 -15.58 -16.11
CA PRO A 222 11.52 -16.20 -17.42
C PRO A 222 10.70 -17.49 -17.54
N GLN A 223 10.63 -18.29 -16.47
CA GLN A 223 9.88 -19.54 -16.45
C GLN A 223 8.38 -19.30 -16.62
N ILE A 224 7.83 -18.32 -15.91
CA ILE A 224 6.42 -17.93 -16.02
C ILE A 224 6.14 -17.41 -17.43
N ALA A 225 6.99 -16.54 -17.96
CA ALA A 225 6.81 -15.98 -19.31
C ALA A 225 6.81 -17.07 -20.39
N ASP A 226 7.71 -18.06 -20.30
CA ASP A 226 7.79 -19.16 -21.26
C ASP A 226 6.55 -20.06 -21.18
N ARG A 227 6.11 -20.40 -19.95
CA ARG A 227 4.89 -21.21 -19.74
C ARG A 227 3.63 -20.50 -20.15
N LEU A 228 3.54 -19.21 -19.86
CA LEU A 228 2.41 -18.39 -20.27
C LEU A 228 2.27 -18.36 -21.79
N ARG A 229 3.36 -18.16 -22.55
CA ARG A 229 3.32 -18.21 -24.01
C ARG A 229 2.87 -19.56 -24.58
N ALA A 230 3.22 -20.65 -23.91
CA ALA A 230 2.73 -21.98 -24.30
C ALA A 230 1.21 -22.08 -24.07
N VAL A 231 0.74 -21.77 -22.86
CA VAL A 231 -0.67 -21.83 -22.47
C VAL A 231 -1.55 -20.91 -23.33
N GLU A 232 -1.07 -19.71 -23.66
CA GLU A 232 -1.77 -18.69 -24.44
C GLU A 232 -2.35 -19.21 -25.76
N THR A 233 -1.68 -20.18 -26.39
CA THR A 233 -2.13 -20.74 -27.68
C THR A 233 -3.45 -21.51 -27.59
N HIS A 234 -3.84 -21.97 -26.39
CA HIS A 234 -5.05 -22.75 -26.13
C HIS A 234 -5.99 -22.10 -25.10
N VAL A 235 -5.72 -20.86 -24.65
CA VAL A 235 -6.58 -20.09 -23.72
C VAL A 235 -8.06 -20.06 -24.15
N PRO A 236 -8.41 -19.82 -25.44
CA PRO A 236 -9.81 -19.86 -25.86
C PRO A 236 -10.51 -21.19 -25.57
N GLU A 237 -9.81 -22.31 -25.74
CA GLU A 237 -10.34 -23.65 -25.49
C GLU A 237 -10.48 -23.94 -23.99
N LEU A 238 -9.49 -23.53 -23.19
CA LEU A 238 -9.52 -23.62 -21.73
C LEU A 238 -10.72 -22.83 -21.17
N CYS A 239 -10.88 -21.58 -21.60
CA CYS A 239 -12.00 -20.73 -21.20
C CYS A 239 -13.34 -21.33 -21.65
N ALA A 240 -13.45 -21.84 -22.88
CA ALA A 240 -14.67 -22.48 -23.35
C ALA A 240 -15.04 -23.72 -22.51
N ARG A 241 -14.06 -24.58 -22.20
CA ARG A 241 -14.26 -25.78 -21.37
C ARG A 241 -14.65 -25.44 -19.95
N ALA A 242 -13.99 -24.46 -19.33
CA ALA A 242 -14.28 -23.99 -17.98
C ALA A 242 -15.69 -23.37 -17.89
N ASN A 243 -16.15 -22.73 -18.97
CA ASN A 243 -17.45 -22.10 -19.04
C ASN A 243 -18.61 -23.03 -19.43
N ALA A 244 -18.35 -24.29 -19.74
CA ALA A 244 -19.37 -25.26 -20.14
C ALA A 244 -20.39 -25.61 -19.02
N GLY A 245 -20.05 -25.31 -17.76
CA GLY A 245 -20.95 -25.51 -16.61
C GLY A 245 -22.16 -24.57 -16.59
N GLN A 246 -23.09 -24.83 -15.66
CA GLN A 246 -24.31 -24.01 -15.53
C GLN A 246 -24.00 -22.55 -15.18
N ARG A 247 -24.75 -21.62 -15.77
CA ARG A 247 -24.62 -20.18 -15.57
C ARG A 247 -25.79 -19.64 -14.76
N LEU A 248 -25.49 -18.81 -13.77
CA LEU A 248 -26.52 -18.02 -13.10
C LEU A 248 -26.98 -16.91 -14.04
N ILE A 249 -28.29 -16.87 -14.29
CA ILE A 249 -28.94 -15.79 -15.04
C ILE A 249 -29.55 -14.85 -14.00
N GLY A 250 -29.16 -13.58 -14.07
CA GLY A 250 -29.70 -12.53 -13.21
C GLY A 250 -31.20 -12.33 -13.45
N VAL A 251 -31.85 -11.63 -12.51
CA VAL A 251 -33.30 -11.31 -12.59
C VAL A 251 -33.61 -10.43 -13.82
N ASP A 252 -32.63 -9.70 -14.30
CA ASP A 252 -32.63 -8.88 -15.52
C ASP A 252 -32.35 -9.68 -16.81
N GLY A 253 -32.17 -10.99 -16.72
CA GLY A 253 -31.83 -11.87 -17.85
C GLY A 253 -30.36 -11.78 -18.28
N ILE A 254 -29.54 -10.97 -17.60
CA ILE A 254 -28.12 -10.82 -17.89
C ILE A 254 -27.35 -11.95 -17.20
N GLN A 255 -26.42 -12.59 -17.91
CA GLN A 255 -25.59 -13.62 -17.30
C GLN A 255 -24.66 -12.98 -16.26
N ALA A 256 -24.59 -13.61 -15.08
CA ALA A 256 -23.71 -13.13 -14.02
C ALA A 256 -22.25 -13.07 -14.52
N LYS A 257 -21.56 -11.96 -14.22
CA LYS A 257 -20.14 -11.81 -14.54
C LYS A 257 -19.35 -12.93 -13.87
N ARG A 258 -18.54 -13.65 -14.65
CA ARG A 258 -17.65 -14.70 -14.15
C ARG A 258 -16.42 -14.09 -13.46
N ALA A 259 -15.76 -14.89 -12.66
CA ALA A 259 -14.48 -14.53 -12.05
C ALA A 259 -13.42 -14.30 -13.13
N MET A 260 -12.42 -13.46 -12.82
CA MET A 260 -11.32 -13.14 -13.73
C MET A 260 -10.57 -14.41 -14.15
N GLY A 261 -10.19 -14.44 -15.42
CA GLY A 261 -9.42 -15.51 -16.06
C GLY A 261 -10.26 -16.48 -16.89
N LEU A 262 -11.59 -16.45 -16.72
CA LEU A 262 -12.51 -17.29 -17.47
C LEU A 262 -12.91 -16.66 -18.82
N GLU A 263 -12.42 -15.46 -19.13
CA GLU A 263 -12.52 -14.82 -20.43
C GLU A 263 -11.12 -14.70 -21.05
N PRO A 264 -10.92 -15.00 -22.34
CA PRO A 264 -9.60 -14.88 -22.99
C PRO A 264 -8.98 -13.49 -22.87
N GLU A 265 -9.80 -12.44 -22.82
CA GLU A 265 -9.38 -11.05 -22.69
C GLU A 265 -8.66 -10.78 -21.36
N ASP A 266 -9.01 -11.49 -20.28
CA ASP A 266 -8.38 -11.33 -18.97
C ASP A 266 -6.88 -11.69 -18.98
N TRP A 267 -6.49 -12.62 -19.86
CA TRP A 267 -5.11 -13.11 -19.99
C TRP A 267 -4.14 -12.07 -20.55
N ALA A 268 -4.64 -11.04 -21.23
CA ALA A 268 -3.82 -9.93 -21.70
C ALA A 268 -3.10 -9.21 -20.55
N SER A 269 -3.71 -9.18 -19.35
CA SER A 269 -3.09 -8.58 -18.15
C SER A 269 -1.89 -9.38 -17.64
N LEU A 270 -1.99 -10.72 -17.61
CA LEU A 270 -0.86 -11.61 -17.32
C LEU A 270 0.23 -11.46 -18.38
N HIS A 271 -0.13 -11.43 -19.66
CA HIS A 271 0.83 -11.25 -20.75
C HIS A 271 1.62 -9.95 -20.60
N ALA A 272 0.92 -8.83 -20.40
CA ALA A 272 1.57 -7.53 -20.21
C ALA A 272 2.51 -7.53 -18.99
N TRP A 273 2.10 -8.19 -17.90
CA TRP A 273 2.90 -8.26 -16.69
C TRP A 273 4.16 -9.12 -16.84
N PHE A 274 4.04 -10.31 -17.44
CA PHE A 274 5.11 -11.30 -17.49
C PHE A 274 5.95 -11.29 -18.78
N VAL A 275 5.34 -10.97 -19.91
CA VAL A 275 5.98 -11.00 -21.25
C VAL A 275 6.25 -9.59 -21.76
N GLY A 276 5.34 -8.65 -21.51
CA GLY A 276 5.42 -7.26 -22.00
C GLY A 276 4.69 -7.07 -23.34
N SER A 277 5.05 -6.03 -24.09
CA SER A 277 4.42 -5.69 -25.36
C SER A 277 5.45 -5.24 -26.39
N SER A 278 5.09 -5.17 -27.67
CA SER A 278 6.00 -4.69 -28.72
C SER A 278 6.51 -3.28 -28.41
N GLY A 279 7.79 -3.17 -28.04
CA GLY A 279 8.46 -1.91 -27.70
C GLY A 279 8.43 -1.53 -26.20
N ARG A 280 7.79 -2.32 -25.33
CA ARG A 280 7.79 -2.11 -23.87
C ARG A 280 8.15 -3.41 -23.15
N GLY A 281 9.16 -3.36 -22.28
CA GLY A 281 9.49 -4.48 -21.41
C GLY A 281 8.32 -4.88 -20.51
N SER A 282 8.39 -6.09 -19.94
CA SER A 282 7.38 -6.58 -19.00
C SER A 282 7.25 -5.66 -17.78
N ASP A 283 6.05 -5.53 -17.20
CA ASP A 283 5.90 -4.74 -15.97
C ASP A 283 6.73 -5.34 -14.83
N ALA A 284 6.89 -6.66 -14.79
CA ALA A 284 7.77 -7.32 -13.82
C ALA A 284 9.25 -6.93 -13.99
N ASP A 285 9.74 -6.78 -15.22
CA ASP A 285 11.10 -6.25 -15.46
C ASP A 285 11.24 -4.80 -15.00
N HIS A 286 10.20 -4.00 -15.22
CA HIS A 286 10.16 -2.64 -14.72
C HIS A 286 10.22 -2.59 -13.19
N VAL A 287 9.41 -3.41 -12.51
CA VAL A 287 9.43 -3.56 -11.05
C VAL A 287 10.81 -3.99 -10.56
N ARG A 288 11.44 -4.98 -11.22
CA ARG A 288 12.79 -5.44 -10.88
C ARG A 288 13.84 -4.34 -11.03
N ALA A 289 13.77 -3.56 -12.11
CA ALA A 289 14.67 -2.43 -12.34
C ALA A 289 14.51 -1.36 -11.26
N LEU A 290 13.26 -1.00 -10.95
CA LEU A 290 12.93 -0.05 -9.88
C LEU A 290 13.43 -0.52 -8.50
N ALA A 291 13.25 -1.81 -8.16
CA ALA A 291 13.75 -2.38 -6.92
C ALA A 291 15.29 -2.33 -6.85
N THR A 292 15.97 -2.62 -7.95
CA THR A 292 17.43 -2.56 -8.05
C THR A 292 17.96 -1.14 -7.86
N ASP A 293 17.31 -0.15 -8.48
CA ASP A 293 17.68 1.26 -8.35
C ASP A 293 17.38 1.81 -6.96
N ALA A 294 16.26 1.41 -6.36
CA ALA A 294 15.92 1.75 -4.98
C ALA A 294 16.96 1.19 -4.00
N MET A 295 17.38 -0.07 -4.17
CA MET A 295 18.45 -0.68 -3.38
C MET A 295 19.77 0.09 -3.53
N ARG A 296 20.14 0.49 -4.76
CA ARG A 296 21.34 1.31 -4.99
C ARG A 296 21.24 2.67 -4.30
N SER A 297 20.09 3.34 -4.38
CA SER A 297 19.84 4.63 -3.73
C SER A 297 19.96 4.53 -2.21
N LEU A 298 19.36 3.48 -1.61
CA LEU A 298 19.52 3.18 -0.19
C LEU A 298 20.99 3.03 0.18
N LEU A 299 21.76 2.22 -0.55
CA LEU A 299 23.19 2.00 -0.28
C LEU A 299 24.03 3.28 -0.37
N VAL A 300 23.73 4.17 -1.32
CA VAL A 300 24.40 5.47 -1.43
C VAL A 300 24.08 6.36 -0.23
N ASN A 301 22.81 6.45 0.15
CA ASN A 301 22.37 7.21 1.33
C ASN A 301 22.99 6.65 2.62
N LEU A 302 23.09 5.34 2.73
CA LEU A 302 23.76 4.62 3.82
C LEU A 302 25.22 5.01 3.96
N ARG A 303 25.99 4.97 2.87
CA ARG A 303 27.40 5.38 2.88
C ARG A 303 27.56 6.86 3.25
N ARG A 304 26.64 7.73 2.80
CA ARG A 304 26.65 9.15 3.13
C ARG A 304 26.43 9.42 4.63
N LEU A 305 25.48 8.72 5.24
CA LEU A 305 25.18 8.82 6.68
C LEU A 305 26.33 8.27 7.53
N ALA A 306 26.89 7.12 7.17
CA ALA A 306 28.06 6.56 7.84
C ALA A 306 29.27 7.52 7.76
N GLY A 307 29.52 8.12 6.60
CA GLY A 307 30.61 9.09 6.41
C GLY A 307 30.40 10.45 7.09
N ARG A 308 29.18 10.81 7.51
CA ARG A 308 28.94 11.97 8.40
C ARG A 308 29.23 11.61 9.86
N ALA A 309 28.80 10.43 10.30
CA ALA A 309 29.06 9.93 11.63
C ALA A 309 30.56 9.88 11.95
N ASP A 310 31.34 9.32 11.02
CA ASP A 310 32.78 9.16 11.18
C ASP A 310 33.49 10.53 11.28
N ARG A 311 32.99 11.52 10.52
CA ARG A 311 33.46 12.92 10.60
C ARG A 311 33.06 13.62 11.90
N GLU A 312 31.84 13.42 12.40
CA GLU A 312 31.39 14.00 13.67
C GLU A 312 32.16 13.40 14.86
N GLN A 313 32.40 12.09 14.83
CA GLN A 313 33.14 11.38 15.86
C GLN A 313 34.63 11.75 15.85
N SER A 314 35.22 11.92 14.66
CA SER A 314 36.58 12.48 14.51
C SER A 314 36.67 13.88 15.09
N ARG A 315 35.73 14.79 14.78
CA ARG A 315 35.74 16.17 15.31
C ARG A 315 35.57 16.21 16.82
N TYR A 316 34.73 15.34 17.39
CA TYR A 316 34.57 15.22 18.83
C TYR A 316 35.86 14.73 19.49
N GLY A 317 36.53 13.73 18.92
CA GLY A 317 37.85 13.27 19.36
C GLY A 317 38.92 14.35 19.28
N ASP A 318 38.93 15.13 18.18
CA ASP A 318 39.83 16.26 17.98
C ASP A 318 39.60 17.37 19.03
N LEU A 319 38.33 17.66 19.35
CA LEU A 319 37.96 18.63 20.39
C LEU A 319 38.34 18.15 21.80
N LEU A 320 38.20 16.85 22.09
CA LEU A 320 38.64 16.24 23.35
C LEU A 320 40.16 16.26 23.50
N ASN A 321 40.90 16.00 22.42
CA ASN A 321 42.35 16.12 22.41
C ASN A 321 42.79 17.58 22.61
N LEU A 322 42.12 18.54 21.95
CA LEU A 322 42.33 19.97 22.19
C LEU A 322 42.04 20.37 23.63
N ALA A 323 40.91 19.93 24.19
CA ALA A 323 40.55 20.21 25.58
C ALA A 323 41.58 19.64 26.55
N ARG A 324 42.09 18.43 26.30
CA ARG A 324 43.16 17.83 27.09
C ARG A 324 44.48 18.61 27.00
N TRP A 325 44.87 19.07 25.81
CA TRP A 325 46.06 19.92 25.67
C TRP A 325 45.91 21.26 26.39
N PHE A 326 44.72 21.85 26.43
CA PHE A 326 44.45 23.03 27.24
C PHE A 326 44.52 22.72 28.74
N ASP A 327 44.01 21.58 29.18
CA ASP A 327 44.02 21.15 30.58
C ASP A 327 45.44 20.79 31.08
N GLU A 328 46.28 20.22 30.21
CA GLU A 328 47.69 19.90 30.48
C GLU A 328 48.62 21.14 30.36
N SER A 329 48.12 22.25 29.78
CA SER A 329 48.86 23.50 29.68
C SER A 329 48.71 24.31 30.96
N ASP A 330 49.61 24.09 31.92
CA ASP A 330 49.62 24.81 33.19
C ASP A 330 49.89 26.32 33.00
N ASP A 331 49.34 27.13 33.91
CA ASP A 331 48.97 28.56 33.80
C ASP A 331 50.15 29.57 33.70
N ARG A 332 51.28 29.19 33.09
CA ARG A 332 52.47 30.03 32.92
C ARG A 332 52.88 30.14 31.46
N GLY A 333 52.13 30.98 30.72
CA GLY A 333 52.55 31.49 29.41
C GLY A 333 51.48 31.46 28.32
N VAL A 334 50.25 31.89 28.61
CA VAL A 334 49.11 31.81 27.67
C VAL A 334 49.22 32.78 26.47
N ASP A 335 50.21 33.68 26.42
CA ASP A 335 50.28 34.69 25.34
C ASP A 335 51.11 34.26 24.10
N GLU A 336 51.82 33.12 24.13
CA GLU A 336 52.69 32.70 23.02
C GLU A 336 52.31 31.36 22.35
N SER A 337 51.44 30.54 22.96
CA SER A 337 51.07 29.23 22.40
C SER A 337 50.00 29.28 21.30
N ILE A 338 49.13 30.31 21.27
CA ILE A 338 48.10 30.48 20.21
C ILE A 338 48.74 30.81 18.84
N ARG A 339 50.02 31.22 18.81
CA ARG A 339 50.74 31.57 17.57
C ARG A 339 51.42 30.38 16.86
N ARG A 340 51.47 29.20 17.49
CA ARG A 340 52.06 27.98 16.93
C ARG A 340 51.07 26.80 16.94
N ALA A 341 49.91 26.97 16.31
CA ALA A 341 49.17 25.82 15.80
C ALA A 341 49.77 25.44 14.43
N PRO A 342 50.36 24.24 14.25
CA PRO A 342 50.78 23.81 12.93
C PRO A 342 49.54 23.48 12.11
N SER A 343 49.43 24.12 10.94
CA SER A 343 48.50 23.79 9.87
C SER A 343 48.82 22.41 9.28
N HIS A 344 48.56 21.34 10.03
CA HIS A 344 48.58 19.98 9.50
C HIS A 344 47.21 19.59 8.96
N HIS A 345 46.79 20.24 7.87
CA HIS A 345 45.96 19.57 6.87
C HIS A 345 46.85 18.56 6.14
N ARG A 346 46.94 17.33 6.67
CA ARG A 346 47.45 16.19 5.89
C ARG A 346 46.28 15.62 5.09
N CYS A 347 46.15 16.09 3.85
CA CYS A 347 45.43 15.36 2.81
C CYS A 347 46.00 13.94 2.73
N ARG A 348 45.18 12.93 3.03
CA ARG A 348 45.48 11.54 2.69
C ARG A 348 45.09 11.36 1.22
N GLN A 349 46.11 11.14 0.38
CA GLN A 349 46.02 10.98 -1.08
C GLN A 349 45.08 9.82 -1.45
N GLY A 350 44.16 10.08 -2.39
CA GLY A 350 43.54 9.06 -3.24
C GLY A 350 44.43 8.76 -4.46
N PRO A 351 44.25 7.61 -5.13
CA PRO A 351 45.15 7.13 -6.16
C PRO A 351 44.78 7.77 -7.51
N ASP A 352 45.19 9.01 -7.73
CA ASP A 352 45.54 9.50 -9.07
C ASP A 352 46.20 10.87 -8.95
N GLY A 353 47.49 10.90 -9.28
CA GLY A 353 48.30 12.11 -9.27
C GLY A 353 47.91 13.02 -10.42
N SER A 354 47.17 14.08 -10.14
CA SER A 354 47.14 15.26 -11.00
C SER A 354 47.01 16.53 -10.16
N ASP A 355 47.87 17.49 -10.50
CA ASP A 355 48.21 18.70 -9.76
C ASP A 355 47.42 19.88 -10.34
N TYR A 356 46.66 20.61 -9.52
CA TYR A 356 46.06 21.89 -9.90
C TYR A 356 46.34 22.92 -8.79
N GLY A 357 47.31 23.79 -9.06
CA GLY A 357 47.63 24.94 -8.23
C GLY A 357 46.53 26.00 -8.25
N ILE A 358 46.23 26.56 -7.08
CA ILE A 358 45.37 27.75 -6.93
C ILE A 358 46.25 28.93 -6.49
N PRO A 359 46.14 30.12 -7.13
CA PRO A 359 46.98 31.27 -6.81
C PRO A 359 46.49 32.04 -5.58
N ALA A 360 47.45 32.58 -4.84
CA ALA A 360 47.23 33.42 -3.67
C ALA A 360 46.73 34.82 -4.06
N SER A 361 45.55 35.23 -3.57
CA SER A 361 45.26 36.63 -3.24
C SER A 361 43.91 36.76 -2.50
N LEU A 362 43.95 37.29 -1.27
CA LEU A 362 42.79 37.88 -0.60
C LEU A 362 43.23 39.17 0.11
N PRO A 363 42.52 40.31 -0.05
CA PRO A 363 42.89 41.57 0.56
C PRO A 363 42.39 41.69 2.00
N ARG A 364 43.18 42.41 2.81
CA ARG A 364 42.87 42.81 4.18
C ARG A 364 41.63 43.71 4.22
N ARG A 365 40.61 43.34 5.00
CA ARG A 365 39.58 44.29 5.50
C ARG A 365 39.68 44.39 7.02
N THR A 366 40.17 45.53 7.48
CA THR A 366 40.18 45.97 8.87
C THR A 366 38.76 46.29 9.34
N GLY A 367 38.38 45.71 10.48
CA GLY A 367 37.13 46.02 11.16
C GLY A 367 37.14 47.40 11.79
N ARG A 368 36.22 48.26 11.36
CA ARG A 368 35.63 49.38 12.12
C ARG A 368 34.48 49.94 11.30
N GLU A 369 33.29 49.36 11.44
CA GLU A 369 31.97 50.00 11.22
C GLU A 369 30.85 48.95 11.30
N ALA A 370 30.57 48.48 12.51
CA ALA A 370 29.37 47.69 12.79
C ALA A 370 28.85 48.00 14.20
N ALA A 371 28.70 49.28 14.51
CA ALA A 371 28.02 49.75 15.71
C ALA A 371 27.40 51.12 15.45
N ARG A 372 26.35 51.16 14.62
CA ARG A 372 25.36 52.26 14.48
C ARG A 372 24.34 51.88 13.41
N ARG A 373 23.38 51.01 13.76
CA ARG A 373 22.06 50.89 13.09
C ARG A 373 21.14 50.02 13.96
N ARG A 374 20.89 50.49 15.18
CA ARG A 374 19.77 50.04 16.03
C ARG A 374 19.18 51.26 16.74
N THR A 375 18.71 52.23 15.96
CA THR A 375 17.73 53.23 16.39
C THR A 375 17.18 53.96 15.16
N ARG A 376 15.85 54.09 15.10
CA ARG A 376 15.02 54.90 14.18
C ARG A 376 14.69 54.30 12.80
N LEU A 377 13.57 53.60 12.75
CA LEU A 377 12.31 54.04 12.13
C LEU A 377 11.20 53.32 12.93
N GLY A 378 10.17 53.98 13.45
CA GLY A 378 9.42 55.07 12.83
C GLY A 378 8.22 54.41 12.16
#